data_AF-A0A2N5YVD6-F1
#
_entry.id   AF-A0A2N5YVD6-F1
#
_cell.length_a   1.000
_cell.length_b   1.000
_cell.length_c   1.000
_cell.angle_alpha   90.00
_cell.angle_beta   90.00
_cell.angle_gamma   90.00
#
_symmetry.space_group_name_H-M   'P 1'
#
loop_
_entity.id
_entity.type
_entity.pdbx_description
1 polymer ?
#
loop_
_entity_poly.entity_id
_entity_poly.type
_entity_poly.pdbx_seq_one_letter_code
_entity_poly.pdbx_strand_id
1 'polypeptide(L)'
;MRLKLSIIILLSVIFTQANAQFLETIEIKQTDFEVNYKYDDILKYENTLTFLLNDTVYGLIDQWAYVFEDGNLDCVSFLSYVDEIDQENFDLNLDASKTLINDFTELYGKPDEVIIGDTIFRDPYIERHWGYGVIEARWENVNGMKIKIGFDFFGGKGEYHFIFSVKYFDKSYPNFD
;
A
#
# COMPACT_ATOMS: atom_id res chain seq x y z
N MET A 1 17.06 -46.80 31.68
CA MET A 1 16.55 -45.45 32.01
C MET A 1 16.85 -44.55 30.82
N ARG A 2 15.88 -44.29 29.92
CA ARG A 2 16.08 -43.53 28.68
C ARG A 2 15.49 -42.13 28.86
N LEU A 3 16.35 -41.12 28.89
CA LEU A 3 15.98 -39.70 28.94
C LEU A 3 15.36 -39.32 27.59
N LYS A 4 14.07 -38.98 27.57
CA LYS A 4 13.42 -38.38 26.38
C LYS A 4 13.73 -36.88 26.38
N LEU A 5 14.64 -36.47 25.51
CA LEU A 5 14.92 -35.07 25.22
C LEU A 5 13.74 -34.52 24.41
N SER A 6 12.82 -33.81 25.08
CA SER A 6 11.73 -33.11 24.41
C SER A 6 12.26 -31.76 23.97
N ILE A 7 12.58 -31.64 22.68
CA ILE A 7 12.93 -30.36 22.07
C ILE A 7 11.61 -29.58 21.94
N ILE A 8 11.37 -28.67 22.86
CA ILE A 8 10.33 -27.64 22.74
C ILE A 8 10.91 -26.61 21.77
N ILE A 9 10.50 -26.67 20.50
CA ILE A 9 10.73 -25.57 19.56
C ILE A 9 9.74 -24.47 19.97
N LEU A 10 10.22 -23.52 20.77
CA LEU A 10 9.54 -22.25 20.97
C LEU A 10 9.65 -21.51 19.63
N LEU A 11 8.67 -21.69 18.74
CA LEU A 11 8.45 -20.77 17.63
C LEU A 11 8.01 -19.46 18.28
N SER A 12 8.97 -18.57 18.53
CA SER A 12 8.71 -17.16 18.76
C SER A 12 8.10 -16.61 17.48
N VAL A 13 6.78 -16.65 17.43
CA VAL A 13 5.97 -15.88 16.51
C VAL A 13 6.15 -14.43 16.92
N ILE A 14 7.24 -13.82 16.44
CA ILE A 14 7.36 -12.37 16.36
C ILE A 14 6.47 -12.00 15.19
N PHE A 15 5.15 -11.96 15.41
CA PHE A 15 4.28 -11.19 14.53
C PHE A 15 4.81 -9.77 14.62
N THR A 16 5.40 -9.32 13.53
CA THR A 16 5.78 -7.94 13.26
C THR A 16 4.52 -7.08 13.36
N GLN A 17 4.18 -6.65 14.57
CA GLN A 17 3.12 -5.68 14.87
C GLN A 17 3.43 -4.27 14.31
N ALA A 18 4.42 -4.13 13.43
CA ALA A 18 4.89 -2.84 12.95
C ALA A 18 3.93 -2.18 11.94
N ASN A 19 3.09 -2.94 11.23
CA ASN A 19 2.31 -2.38 10.11
C ASN A 19 0.84 -2.06 10.44
N ALA A 20 0.35 -2.47 11.61
CA ALA A 20 -1.05 -2.23 12.02
C ALA A 20 -1.25 -0.96 12.87
N GLN A 21 -0.16 -0.30 13.31
CA GLN A 21 -0.26 0.85 14.23
C GLN A 21 -0.66 2.16 13.54
N PHE A 22 -0.69 2.23 12.20
CA PHE A 22 -0.72 3.51 11.53
C PHE A 22 -2.13 4.12 11.34
N LEU A 23 -3.22 3.36 11.48
CA LEU A 23 -4.53 3.81 10.97
C LEU A 23 -5.61 4.00 12.04
N GLU A 24 -5.24 4.52 13.22
CA GLU A 24 -6.27 4.72 14.24
C GLU A 24 -7.23 5.88 13.93
N THR A 25 -6.90 6.94 13.18
CA THR A 25 -7.93 7.91 12.69
C THR A 25 -7.43 8.83 11.57
N ILE A 26 -8.30 9.21 10.62
CA ILE A 26 -8.11 10.35 9.69
C ILE A 26 -8.02 11.71 10.43
N GLU A 27 -8.30 11.72 11.73
CA GLU A 27 -8.39 12.93 12.54
C GLU A 27 -7.04 13.47 13.02
N ILE A 28 -5.92 12.82 12.67
CA ILE A 28 -4.58 13.30 13.01
C ILE A 28 -4.39 14.71 12.47
N LYS A 29 -4.04 15.65 13.37
CA LYS A 29 -3.66 17.01 13.00
C LYS A 29 -2.20 17.07 12.60
N GLN A 30 -1.87 17.96 11.68
CA GLN A 30 -0.49 18.19 11.24
C GLN A 30 0.46 18.43 12.42
N THR A 31 0.05 19.24 13.40
CA THR A 31 0.87 19.56 14.57
C THR A 31 1.17 18.32 15.42
N ASP A 32 0.21 17.41 15.54
CA ASP A 32 0.41 16.17 16.26
C ASP A 32 1.30 15.21 15.46
N PHE A 33 1.16 15.21 14.13
CA PHE A 33 2.00 14.42 13.25
C PHE A 33 3.48 14.84 13.36
N GLU A 34 3.76 16.15 13.25
CA GLU A 34 5.13 16.70 13.35
C GLU A 34 5.82 16.36 14.68
N VAL A 35 5.06 16.28 15.77
CA VAL A 35 5.60 15.98 17.09
C VAL A 35 5.87 14.50 17.29
N ASN A 36 5.00 13.63 16.78
CA ASN A 36 5.01 12.21 17.12
C ASN A 36 5.69 11.32 16.08
N TYR A 37 5.86 11.79 14.84
CA TYR A 37 6.37 10.99 13.74
C TYR A 37 7.71 11.50 13.25
N LYS A 38 8.61 10.57 12.96
CA LYS A 38 9.85 10.86 12.22
C LYS A 38 9.55 10.71 10.75
N TYR A 39 9.87 11.74 9.98
CA TYR A 39 9.73 11.78 8.54
C TYR A 39 11.10 12.08 7.91
N ASP A 40 11.28 11.61 6.69
CA ASP A 40 12.53 11.74 5.93
C ASP A 40 12.57 13.05 5.14
N ASP A 41 11.42 13.48 4.63
CA ASP A 41 11.31 14.71 3.85
C ASP A 41 9.93 15.37 4.02
N ILE A 42 9.85 16.65 3.62
CA ILE A 42 8.62 17.44 3.62
C ILE A 42 8.51 18.24 2.32
N LEU A 43 7.38 18.09 1.64
CA LEU A 43 7.03 18.86 0.45
C LEU A 43 5.94 19.88 0.80
N LYS A 44 6.00 21.04 0.15
CA LYS A 44 4.99 22.09 0.30
C LYS A 44 4.48 22.54 -1.05
N TYR A 45 3.16 22.55 -1.22
CA TYR A 45 2.50 23.02 -2.43
C TYR A 45 1.21 23.75 -2.05
N GLU A 46 1.06 25.01 -2.44
CA GLU A 46 -0.11 25.84 -2.07
C GLU A 46 -0.41 25.81 -0.55
N ASN A 47 -1.59 25.34 -0.16
CA ASN A 47 -2.06 25.15 1.22
C ASN A 47 -1.81 23.72 1.76
N THR A 48 -1.10 22.87 1.02
CA THR A 48 -0.79 21.50 1.43
C THR A 48 0.65 21.32 1.90
N LEU A 49 0.81 20.41 2.86
CA LEU A 49 2.09 19.91 3.36
C LEU A 49 2.09 18.38 3.29
N THR A 50 3.10 17.82 2.64
CA THR A 50 3.24 16.37 2.48
C THR A 50 4.47 15.91 3.23
N PHE A 51 4.30 15.03 4.22
CA PHE A 51 5.41 14.38 4.91
C PHE A 51 5.69 13.03 4.27
N LEU A 52 6.97 12.75 4.00
CA LEU A 52 7.42 11.52 3.35
C LEU A 52 8.15 10.63 4.35
N LEU A 53 7.72 9.37 4.46
CA LEU A 53 8.32 8.35 5.32
C LEU A 53 8.74 7.15 4.47
N ASN A 54 10.03 6.88 4.39
CA ASN A 54 10.57 5.68 3.75
C ASN A 54 10.10 4.42 4.47
N ASP A 55 9.64 3.42 3.72
CA ASP A 55 9.19 2.14 4.26
C ASP A 55 9.38 1.00 3.24
N THR A 56 9.13 -0.23 3.69
CA THR A 56 9.13 -1.41 2.83
C THR A 56 7.86 -2.23 3.07
N VAL A 57 7.01 -2.29 2.04
CA VAL A 57 5.73 -3.00 2.08
C VAL A 57 5.85 -4.29 1.28
N TYR A 58 5.93 -5.42 1.98
CA TYR A 58 6.12 -6.77 1.40
C TYR A 58 7.26 -6.86 0.35
N GLY A 59 8.37 -6.19 0.61
CA GLY A 59 9.54 -6.18 -0.27
C GLY A 59 9.56 -5.05 -1.30
N LEU A 60 8.48 -4.28 -1.43
CA LEU A 60 8.43 -3.07 -2.24
C LEU A 60 8.93 -1.88 -1.42
N ILE A 61 10.00 -1.24 -1.86
CA ILE A 61 10.63 -0.12 -1.17
C ILE A 61 10.13 1.18 -1.80
N ASP A 62 9.48 2.02 -1.01
CA ASP A 62 9.07 3.37 -1.41
C ASP A 62 8.74 4.23 -0.18
N GLN A 63 7.94 5.27 -0.35
CA GLN A 63 7.58 6.23 0.68
C GLN A 63 6.07 6.27 0.90
N TRP A 64 5.69 6.35 2.18
CA TRP A 64 4.38 6.85 2.58
C TRP A 64 4.37 8.37 2.47
N ALA A 65 3.37 8.90 1.79
CA ALA A 65 3.06 10.31 1.72
C ALA A 65 1.85 10.62 2.60
N TYR A 66 2.03 11.52 3.57
CA TYR A 66 0.98 12.03 4.46
C TYR A 66 0.67 13.46 4.07
N VAL A 67 -0.43 13.67 3.35
CA VAL A 67 -0.85 14.96 2.83
C VAL A 67 -1.77 15.63 3.82
N PHE A 68 -1.37 16.80 4.31
CA PHE A 68 -2.18 17.66 5.15
C PHE A 68 -2.65 18.88 4.37
N GLU A 69 -3.95 19.18 4.42
CA GLU A 69 -4.56 20.41 3.89
C GLU A 69 -5.21 21.19 5.04
N ASP A 70 -4.88 22.48 5.14
CA ASP A 70 -5.36 23.35 6.23
C ASP A 70 -5.13 22.75 7.64
N GLY A 71 -4.04 21.98 7.80
CA GLY A 71 -3.64 21.32 9.04
C GLY A 71 -4.37 20.00 9.37
N ASN A 72 -5.24 19.52 8.49
CA ASN A 72 -5.97 18.26 8.64
C ASN A 72 -5.40 17.22 7.67
N LEU A 73 -5.32 15.96 8.10
CA LEU A 73 -4.93 14.88 7.20
C LEU A 73 -6.01 14.71 6.11
N ASP A 74 -5.60 14.89 4.86
CA ASP A 74 -6.47 14.77 3.68
C ASP A 74 -6.31 13.40 3.04
N CYS A 75 -5.06 12.98 2.84
CA CYS A 75 -4.73 11.74 2.13
C CYS A 75 -3.49 11.08 2.71
N VAL A 76 -3.49 9.75 2.73
CA VAL A 76 -2.30 8.92 2.95
C VAL A 76 -2.10 8.03 1.76
N SER A 77 -0.89 7.94 1.23
CA SER A 77 -0.61 7.02 0.13
C SER A 77 0.77 6.40 0.18
N PHE A 78 0.88 5.14 -0.21
CA PHE A 78 2.13 4.49 -0.60
C PHE A 78 2.03 4.13 -2.07
N LEU A 79 2.98 4.57 -2.89
CA LEU A 79 2.97 4.40 -4.34
C LEU A 79 4.35 3.92 -4.76
N SER A 80 4.49 2.63 -5.06
CA SER A 80 5.75 2.06 -5.54
C SER A 80 5.74 1.90 -7.05
N TYR A 81 6.76 2.46 -7.71
CA TYR A 81 6.98 2.36 -9.14
C TYR A 81 8.16 1.43 -9.42
N VAL A 82 7.92 0.35 -10.17
CA VAL A 82 8.98 -0.57 -10.61
C VAL A 82 9.13 -0.47 -12.13
N ASP A 83 10.29 0.05 -12.56
CA ASP A 83 10.62 0.30 -13.96
C ASP A 83 11.22 -0.92 -14.68
N GLU A 84 11.67 -1.93 -13.93
CA GLU A 84 12.18 -3.18 -14.48
C GLU A 84 11.02 -4.14 -14.79
N ILE A 85 10.68 -4.22 -16.08
CA ILE A 85 9.50 -4.92 -16.57
C ILE A 85 9.81 -6.37 -16.92
N ASP A 86 9.64 -7.25 -15.94
CA ASP A 86 9.79 -8.69 -16.07
C ASP A 86 8.76 -9.46 -15.23
N GLN A 87 8.78 -10.80 -15.35
CA GLN A 87 7.88 -11.69 -14.62
C GLN A 87 8.11 -11.64 -13.10
N GLU A 88 9.37 -11.52 -12.65
CA GLU A 88 9.71 -11.56 -11.23
C GLU A 88 9.14 -10.35 -10.50
N ASN A 89 9.32 -9.16 -11.06
CA ASN A 89 8.78 -7.93 -10.52
C ASN A 89 7.24 -7.87 -10.64
N PHE A 90 6.65 -8.42 -11.72
CA PHE A 90 5.20 -8.56 -11.81
C PHE A 90 4.63 -9.43 -10.69
N ASP A 91 5.24 -10.60 -10.46
CA ASP A 91 4.81 -11.55 -9.42
C ASP A 91 4.99 -10.95 -8.02
N LEU A 92 6.10 -10.24 -7.77
CA LEU A 92 6.34 -9.54 -6.51
C LEU A 92 5.23 -8.52 -6.20
N ASN A 93 4.86 -7.68 -7.16
CA ASN A 93 3.80 -6.67 -6.99
C ASN A 93 2.42 -7.33 -6.79
N LEU A 94 2.14 -8.41 -7.52
CA LEU A 94 0.90 -9.17 -7.40
C LEU A 94 0.77 -9.83 -6.03
N ASP A 95 1.84 -10.47 -5.54
CA ASP A 95 1.85 -11.14 -4.25
C ASP A 95 1.82 -10.13 -3.08
N ALA A 96 2.54 -9.02 -3.18
CA ALA A 96 2.45 -7.91 -2.23
C ALA A 96 1.01 -7.39 -2.11
N SER A 97 0.33 -7.19 -3.24
CA SER A 97 -1.07 -6.75 -3.30
C SER A 97 -2.01 -7.74 -2.65
N LYS A 98 -1.93 -9.03 -3.01
CA LYS A 98 -2.78 -10.07 -2.43
C LYS A 98 -2.57 -10.20 -0.93
N THR A 99 -1.32 -10.14 -0.48
CA THR A 99 -0.98 -10.25 0.94
C THR A 99 -1.53 -9.06 1.71
N LEU A 100 -1.32 -7.83 1.24
CA LEU A 100 -1.86 -6.64 1.90
C LEU A 100 -3.39 -6.64 1.92
N ILE A 101 -4.04 -7.03 0.82
CA ILE A 101 -5.50 -7.15 0.75
C ILE A 101 -6.01 -8.19 1.77
N ASN A 102 -5.31 -9.31 1.93
CA ASN A 102 -5.66 -10.31 2.94
C ASN A 102 -5.52 -9.73 4.35
N ASP A 103 -4.41 -9.07 4.66
CA ASP A 103 -4.18 -8.47 5.99
C ASP A 103 -5.25 -7.42 6.31
N PHE A 104 -5.64 -6.60 5.32
CA PHE A 104 -6.73 -5.63 5.47
C PHE A 104 -8.09 -6.31 5.61
N THR A 105 -8.29 -7.43 4.93
CA THR A 105 -9.50 -8.24 5.06
C THR A 105 -9.62 -8.84 6.48
N GLU A 106 -8.51 -9.26 7.08
CA GLU A 106 -8.46 -9.77 8.44
C GLU A 106 -8.74 -8.67 9.47
N LEU A 107 -8.23 -7.45 9.24
CA LEU A 107 -8.38 -6.32 10.16
C LEU A 107 -9.76 -5.65 10.06
N TYR A 108 -10.27 -5.41 8.86
CA TYR A 108 -11.44 -4.56 8.61
C TYR A 108 -12.65 -5.32 8.05
N GLY A 109 -12.51 -6.63 7.83
CA GLY A 109 -13.51 -7.42 7.11
C GLY A 109 -13.34 -7.29 5.60
N LYS A 110 -14.20 -8.00 4.86
CA LYS A 110 -14.10 -8.10 3.40
C LYS A 110 -14.21 -6.71 2.74
N PRO A 111 -13.44 -6.47 1.65
CA PRO A 111 -13.63 -5.27 0.84
C PRO A 111 -15.05 -5.21 0.28
N ASP A 112 -15.54 -3.98 0.11
CA ASP A 112 -16.83 -3.69 -0.51
C ASP A 112 -16.82 -4.03 -2.01
N GLU A 113 -15.66 -3.83 -2.66
CA GLU A 113 -15.44 -4.16 -4.06
C GLU A 113 -14.05 -4.77 -4.27
N VAL A 114 -13.98 -5.79 -5.12
CA VAL A 114 -12.72 -6.34 -5.64
C VAL A 114 -12.80 -6.39 -7.16
N ILE A 115 -11.85 -5.75 -7.82
CA ILE A 115 -11.73 -5.74 -9.28
C ILE A 115 -10.52 -6.59 -9.63
N ILE A 116 -10.76 -7.69 -10.35
CA ILE A 116 -9.70 -8.55 -10.87
C ILE A 116 -9.54 -8.25 -12.35
N GLY A 117 -8.37 -7.76 -12.72
CA GLY A 117 -7.98 -7.54 -14.10
C GLY A 117 -7.18 -8.72 -14.64
N ASP A 118 -6.09 -8.42 -15.35
CA ASP A 118 -5.24 -9.45 -15.94
C ASP A 118 -4.08 -9.78 -15.00
N THR A 119 -4.12 -10.99 -14.44
CA THR A 119 -3.13 -11.47 -13.46
C THR A 119 -2.01 -12.29 -14.09
N ILE A 120 -1.89 -12.27 -15.41
CA ILE A 120 -0.81 -12.91 -16.15
C ILE A 120 0.06 -11.80 -16.74
N PHE A 121 1.37 -11.89 -16.52
CA PHE A 121 2.30 -10.94 -17.10
C PHE A 121 2.31 -11.07 -18.63
N ARG A 122 2.05 -9.95 -19.32
CA ARG A 122 2.23 -9.81 -20.76
C ARG A 122 3.36 -8.81 -21.00
N ASP A 123 4.44 -9.28 -21.61
CA ASP A 123 5.59 -8.43 -21.90
C ASP A 123 5.25 -7.43 -23.01
N PRO A 124 5.26 -6.10 -22.75
CA PRO A 124 4.89 -5.09 -23.74
C PRO A 124 5.87 -4.99 -24.91
N TYR A 125 7.09 -5.52 -24.76
CA TYR A 125 8.11 -5.57 -25.81
C TYR A 125 7.91 -6.77 -26.75
N ILE A 126 7.09 -7.75 -26.35
CA ILE A 126 6.68 -8.90 -27.18
C ILE A 126 5.25 -8.71 -27.70
N GLU A 127 4.30 -8.42 -26.81
CA GLU A 127 2.89 -8.14 -27.11
C GLU A 127 2.59 -6.69 -26.76
N ARG A 128 2.45 -5.81 -27.76
CA ARG A 128 2.23 -4.37 -27.48
C ARG A 128 0.87 -4.13 -26.81
N HIS A 129 0.87 -3.46 -25.65
CA HIS A 129 -0.31 -2.94 -24.96
C HIS A 129 0.06 -1.66 -24.17
N TRP A 130 -0.94 -0.97 -23.60
CA TRP A 130 -0.75 0.30 -22.85
C TRP A 130 -0.77 0.10 -21.33
N GLY A 131 -0.42 -1.10 -20.89
CA GLY A 131 -0.74 -1.57 -19.55
C GLY A 131 -2.18 -2.10 -19.40
N TYR A 132 -2.54 -2.46 -18.17
CA TYR A 132 -3.82 -2.99 -17.72
C TYR A 132 -3.88 -3.01 -16.19
N GLY A 133 -5.08 -2.94 -15.61
CA GLY A 133 -5.26 -3.20 -14.19
C GLY A 133 -5.04 -4.68 -13.88
N VAL A 134 -4.45 -4.99 -12.72
CA VAL A 134 -4.15 -6.36 -12.30
C VAL A 134 -5.09 -6.79 -11.19
N ILE A 135 -5.09 -6.07 -10.08
CA ILE A 135 -5.99 -6.32 -8.95
C ILE A 135 -6.22 -5.01 -8.18
N GLU A 136 -7.45 -4.81 -7.73
CA GLU A 136 -7.83 -3.69 -6.85
C GLU A 136 -8.83 -4.17 -5.81
N ALA A 137 -8.68 -3.72 -4.57
CA ALA A 137 -9.66 -3.90 -3.50
C ALA A 137 -10.01 -2.56 -2.85
N ARG A 138 -11.30 -2.36 -2.56
CA ARG A 138 -11.84 -1.12 -2.02
C ARG A 138 -12.62 -1.37 -0.74
N TRP A 139 -12.41 -0.50 0.24
CA TRP A 139 -13.28 -0.35 1.39
C TRP A 139 -13.84 1.07 1.39
N GLU A 140 -15.16 1.22 1.50
CA GLU A 140 -15.87 2.49 1.37
C GLU A 140 -15.92 3.28 2.69
N ASN A 141 -15.83 2.58 3.83
CA ASN A 141 -15.97 3.21 5.14
C ASN A 141 -15.33 2.37 6.27
N VAL A 142 -14.01 2.44 6.38
CA VAL A 142 -13.25 1.94 7.52
C VAL A 142 -12.90 3.11 8.41
N ASN A 143 -13.53 3.20 9.59
CA ASN A 143 -13.30 4.27 10.57
C ASN A 143 -13.41 5.70 9.98
N GLY A 144 -14.35 5.91 9.04
CA GLY A 144 -14.52 7.20 8.38
C GLY A 144 -13.66 7.41 7.13
N MET A 145 -12.90 6.41 6.71
CA MET A 145 -11.99 6.46 5.55
C MET A 145 -12.42 5.51 4.45
N LYS A 146 -12.09 5.87 3.22
CA LYS A 146 -12.00 4.94 2.10
C LYS A 146 -10.58 4.40 2.00
N ILE A 147 -10.46 3.14 1.62
CA ILE A 147 -9.18 2.46 1.43
C ILE A 147 -9.15 1.84 0.04
N LYS A 148 -8.10 2.12 -0.72
CA LYS A 148 -7.78 1.46 -1.99
C LYS A 148 -6.45 0.76 -1.87
N ILE A 149 -6.41 -0.53 -2.21
CA ILE A 149 -5.15 -1.25 -2.45
C ILE A 149 -5.21 -1.76 -3.88
N GLY A 150 -4.17 -1.52 -4.67
CA GLY A 150 -4.14 -1.93 -6.05
C GLY A 150 -2.76 -2.18 -6.63
N PHE A 151 -2.73 -3.04 -7.64
CA PHE A 151 -1.61 -3.21 -8.55
C PHE A 151 -2.10 -2.99 -9.97
N ASP A 152 -1.45 -2.04 -10.65
CA ASP A 152 -1.65 -1.71 -12.04
C ASP A 152 -0.34 -1.90 -12.82
N PHE A 153 -0.45 -2.32 -14.07
CA PHE A 153 0.63 -2.21 -15.03
C PHE A 153 0.29 -1.05 -15.97
N PHE A 154 1.12 -0.03 -16.05
CA PHE A 154 0.86 1.13 -16.91
C PHE A 154 2.06 1.44 -17.80
N GLY A 155 1.82 1.93 -19.01
CA GLY A 155 2.90 2.42 -19.85
C GLY A 155 2.49 2.85 -21.25
N GLY A 156 3.43 3.47 -21.95
CA GLY A 156 3.25 3.97 -23.30
C GLY A 156 4.52 4.59 -23.85
N LYS A 157 4.63 4.64 -25.19
CA LYS A 157 5.79 5.25 -25.89
C LYS A 157 7.16 4.67 -25.50
N GLY A 158 7.21 3.45 -24.97
CA GLY A 158 8.45 2.78 -24.57
C GLY A 158 8.81 2.92 -23.09
N GLU A 159 7.97 3.58 -22.30
CA GLU A 159 8.10 3.68 -20.85
C GLU A 159 6.97 2.90 -20.19
N TYR A 160 7.30 2.05 -19.23
CA TYR A 160 6.39 1.10 -18.60
C TYR A 160 6.75 0.95 -17.12
N HIS A 161 5.74 0.81 -16.28
CA HIS A 161 5.87 0.75 -14.83
C HIS A 161 4.88 -0.25 -14.26
N PHE A 162 5.32 -1.11 -13.35
CA PHE A 162 4.42 -1.73 -12.38
C PHE A 162 4.18 -0.75 -11.24
N ILE A 163 2.91 -0.56 -10.89
CA ILE A 163 2.49 0.42 -9.88
C ILE A 163 1.73 -0.32 -8.79
N PHE A 164 2.36 -0.46 -7.63
CA PHE A 164 1.69 -0.86 -6.41
C PHE A 164 1.21 0.37 -5.66
N SER A 165 -0.05 0.37 -5.23
CA SER A 165 -0.65 1.50 -4.55
C SER A 165 -1.44 1.09 -3.31
N VAL A 166 -1.30 1.90 -2.27
CA VAL A 166 -2.17 1.92 -1.10
C VAL A 166 -2.60 3.36 -0.91
N LYS A 167 -3.90 3.63 -0.83
CA LYS A 167 -4.44 4.97 -0.63
C LYS A 167 -5.51 4.97 0.44
N TYR A 168 -5.49 6.01 1.27
CA TYR A 168 -6.49 6.34 2.26
C TYR A 168 -6.96 7.76 2.03
N PHE A 169 -8.26 7.97 2.06
CA PHE A 169 -8.86 9.29 1.89
C PHE A 169 -10.14 9.36 2.71
N ASP A 170 -10.58 10.59 2.99
CA ASP A 170 -11.85 10.79 3.70
C ASP A 170 -12.99 10.11 2.93
N LYS A 171 -13.94 9.49 3.65
CA LYS A 171 -15.06 8.80 3.01
C LYS A 171 -15.96 9.70 2.17
N SER A 172 -15.92 11.02 2.40
CA SER A 172 -16.67 11.99 1.62
C SER A 172 -15.99 12.32 0.29
N TYR A 173 -14.73 11.89 0.08
CA TYR A 173 -14.05 12.05 -1.19
C TYR A 173 -14.85 11.34 -2.29
N PRO A 174 -15.14 12.01 -3.41
CA PRO A 174 -16.14 11.54 -4.37
C PRO A 174 -15.73 10.25 -5.06
N ASN A 175 -14.43 10.05 -5.31
CA ASN A 175 -13.89 8.96 -6.11
C ASN A 175 -12.76 8.22 -5.38
N PHE A 176 -12.30 7.10 -5.94
CA PHE A 176 -11.12 6.35 -5.48
C PHE A 176 -9.83 6.73 -6.25
N ASP A 177 -9.93 7.73 -7.12
CA ASP A 177 -8.90 8.15 -8.07
C ASP A 177 -8.55 9.62 -7.88
#